data_AF-A0A8T5LUX7-F1
#
_entry.id   AF-A0A8T5LUX7-F1
#
_cell.length_a   1.000
_cell.length_b   1.000
_cell.length_c   1.000
_cell.angle_alpha   90.00
_cell.angle_beta   90.00
_cell.angle_gamma   90.00
#
_symmetry.space_group_name_H-M   'P 1'
#
loop_
_entity.id
_entity.type
_entity.pdbx_description
1 polymer ?
#
loop_
_entity_poly.entity_id
_entity_poly.type
_entity_poly.pdbx_seq_one_letter_code
_entity_poly.pdbx_strand_id
1 'polypeptide(L)' 'MDFDGFKKHVRDAAEKFSQLDKNEVVRLISHLDADGIAASSLMIKLLNKENMKYSISIVTQLKKEVIDTLALEP' A
#
# COMPACT_ATOMS: atom_id res chain seq x y z
N MET A 1 4.19 7.35 -24.52
CA MET A 1 4.02 6.68 -23.21
C MET A 1 3.73 5.23 -23.49
N ASP A 2 4.49 4.31 -22.89
CA ASP A 2 4.25 2.86 -23.02
C ASP A 2 3.13 2.44 -22.06
N PHE A 3 1.90 2.44 -22.57
CA PHE A 3 0.72 2.12 -21.78
C PHE A 3 0.57 0.61 -21.54
N ASP A 4 1.08 -0.21 -22.45
CA ASP A 4 1.01 -1.67 -22.33
C ASP A 4 2.00 -2.17 -21.27
N GLY A 5 3.20 -1.59 -21.23
CA GLY A 5 4.15 -1.81 -20.15
C GLY A 5 3.58 -1.43 -18.78
N PHE A 6 2.95 -0.25 -18.68
CA PHE A 6 2.27 0.17 -17.43
C PHE A 6 1.19 -0.82 -17.00
N LYS A 7 0.30 -1.22 -17.91
CA LYS A 7 -0.76 -2.21 -17.62
C LYS A 7 -0.20 -3.56 -17.19
N LYS A 8 0.92 -3.99 -17.77
CA LYS A 8 1.60 -5.23 -17.36
C LYS A 8 2.08 -5.12 -15.91
N HIS A 9 2.77 -4.05 -15.55
CA HIS A 9 3.23 -3.85 -14.18
C HIS A 9 2.11 -3.80 -13.14
N VAL A 10 0.98 -3.16 -13.48
CA VAL A 10 -0.20 -3.15 -12.61
C VAL A 10 -0.77 -4.55 -12.41
N ARG A 11 -0.86 -5.37 -13.47
CA ARG A 11 -1.31 -6.76 -13.36
C ARG A 11 -0.36 -7.61 -12.51
N ASP A 12 0.94 -7.52 -12.77
CA ASP A 12 1.95 -8.26 -12.03
C ASP A 12 1.91 -7.93 -10.52
N ALA A 13 1.69 -6.66 -10.18
CA ALA A 13 1.53 -6.23 -8.79
C ALA A 13 0.23 -6.77 -8.16
N ALA A 14 -0.89 -6.75 -8.90
CA ALA A 14 -2.16 -7.28 -8.43
C ALA A 14 -2.13 -8.80 -8.22
N GLU A 15 -1.45 -9.55 -9.09
CA GLU A 15 -1.25 -11.00 -8.93
C GLU A 15 -0.40 -11.35 -7.72
N LYS A 16 0.67 -10.59 -7.45
CA LYS A 16 1.46 -10.78 -6.22
C LYS A 16 0.65 -10.43 -4.97
N PHE A 17 -0.15 -9.37 -5.04
CA PHE A 17 -0.99 -8.95 -3.94
C PHE A 17 -2.07 -10.00 -3.60
N SER A 18 -2.67 -10.66 -4.59
CA SER A 18 -3.68 -11.68 -4.36
C SER A 18 -3.13 -12.97 -3.72
N GLN A 19 -1.81 -13.15 -3.74
CA GLN A 19 -1.10 -14.28 -3.12
C GLN A 19 -0.70 -14.01 -1.66
N LEU A 20 -0.92 -12.80 -1.14
CA LEU A 20 -0.62 -12.47 0.26
C LEU A 20 -1.47 -13.29 1.23
N ASP A 21 -0.88 -13.69 2.36
CA ASP A 21 -1.63 -14.35 3.43
C ASP A 21 -2.62 -13.35 4.05
N LYS A 22 -3.90 -13.73 4.08
CA LYS A 22 -4.97 -12.90 4.65
C LYS A 22 -4.86 -12.75 6.17
N ASN A 23 -4.09 -13.60 6.84
CA ASN A 23 -3.83 -13.50 8.27
C ASN A 23 -2.74 -12.50 8.62
N GLU A 24 -1.87 -12.15 7.66
CA GLU A 24 -0.83 -11.15 7.84
C GLU A 24 -1.42 -9.74 7.83
N VAL A 25 -0.74 -8.82 8.53
CA VAL A 25 -1.14 -7.42 8.59
C VAL A 25 -0.46 -6.68 7.44
N VAL A 26 -1.27 -6.15 6.51
CA VAL A 26 -0.76 -5.33 5.41
C VAL A 26 -0.39 -3.94 5.92
N ARG A 27 0.89 -3.59 5.85
CA ARG A 27 1.36 -2.23 6.18
C ARG A 27 1.13 -1.29 5.00
N LEU A 28 0.20 -0.35 5.16
CA LEU A 28 -0.12 0.66 4.15
C LEU A 28 0.53 2.00 4.53
N ILE A 29 1.43 2.50 3.70
CA ILE A 29 2.08 3.80 3.91
C ILE A 29 1.67 4.71 2.75
N SER A 30 1.16 5.89 3.06
CA SER A 30 0.77 6.87 2.04
C SER A 30 1.18 8.28 2.42
N HIS A 31 1.10 9.19 1.45
CA HIS A 31 1.54 10.57 1.60
C HIS A 31 0.45 11.47 2.22
N LEU A 32 0.87 12.50 2.97
CA LEU A 32 -0.02 13.51 3.57
C LEU A 32 -0.39 14.59 2.54
N ASP A 33 -1.14 14.18 1.51
CA ASP A 33 -1.81 15.07 0.58
C ASP A 33 -3.12 14.44 0.08
N ALA A 34 -3.85 15.18 -0.76
CA ALA A 34 -5.13 14.73 -1.28
C ALA A 34 -5.02 13.43 -2.09
N ASP A 35 -3.95 13.28 -2.89
CA ASP A 35 -3.73 12.08 -3.71
C ASP A 35 -3.40 10.86 -2.86
N GLY A 36 -2.48 11.00 -1.90
CA GLY A 36 -2.09 9.96 -0.96
C GLY A 36 -3.26 9.50 -0.08
N ILE A 37 -4.07 10.43 0.43
CA ILE A 37 -5.26 10.09 1.22
C ILE A 37 -6.29 9.37 0.34
N ALA A 38 -6.54 9.84 -0.89
CA ALA A 38 -7.47 9.18 -1.81
C ALA A 38 -6.99 7.76 -2.19
N ALA A 39 -5.71 7.61 -2.54
CA ALA A 39 -5.09 6.33 -2.86
C ALA A 39 -5.17 5.36 -1.68
N SER A 40 -4.85 5.82 -0.46
CA SER A 40 -4.94 4.98 0.73
C SER A 40 -6.38 4.54 1.04
N SER A 41 -7.36 5.41 0.80
CA SER A 41 -8.79 5.09 0.99
C SER A 41 -9.26 4.01 0.02
N LEU A 42 -8.78 4.03 -1.23
CA LEU A 42 -9.06 2.99 -2.22
C LEU A 42 -8.49 1.63 -1.77
N MET A 43 -7.25 1.63 -1.27
CA MET A 43 -6.58 0.43 -0.76
C MET A 43 -7.27 -0.11 0.49
N ILE A 44 -7.66 0.75 1.43
CA ILE A 44 -8.43 0.36 2.63
C ILE A 44 -9.74 -0.31 2.24
N LYS A 45 -10.47 0.25 1.27
CA LYS A 45 -11.73 -0.33 0.79
C LYS A 45 -11.52 -1.73 0.20
N LEU A 46 -10.43 -1.93 -0.54
CA LEU A 46 -10.04 -3.23 -1.06
C LEU A 46 -9.72 -4.22 0.07
N LEU A 47 -8.87 -3.83 1.02
CA LEU A 47 -8.46 -4.67 2.16
C LEU A 47 -9.65 -5.08 3.03
N ASN A 48 -10.57 -4.15 3.29
CA ASN A 48 -11.84 -4.44 3.98
C ASN A 48 -12.69 -5.44 3.21
N LYS A 49 -12.77 -5.33 1.87
CA LYS A 49 -13.53 -6.26 1.03
C LYS A 49 -12.94 -7.67 1.04
N GLU A 50 -11.61 -7.78 1.09
CA GLU A 50 -10.89 -9.05 1.16
C GLU A 50 -10.76 -9.63 2.58
N ASN A 51 -11.32 -8.93 3.58
CA ASN A 51 -11.24 -9.24 5.01
C ASN A 51 -9.79 -9.40 5.51
N MET A 52 -8.89 -8.55 5.03
CA MET A 52 -7.48 -8.53 5.41
C MET A 52 -7.24 -7.51 6.53
N LYS A 53 -6.32 -7.83 7.44
CA LYS A 53 -5.88 -6.90 8.48
C LYS A 53 -4.87 -5.92 7.88
N TYR A 54 -4.89 -4.67 8.34
CA TYR A 54 -3.95 -3.66 7.87
C TYR A 54 -3.62 -2.61 8.94
N SER A 55 -2.46 -1.98 8.75
CA SER A 55 -1.99 -0.86 9.57
C SER A 55 -1.59 0.29 8.64
N ILE A 56 -2.26 1.44 8.78
CA ILE A 56 -2.03 2.61 7.91
C ILE A 56 -1.16 3.67 8.59
N SER A 57 -0.24 4.25 7.83
CA SER A 57 0.49 5.46 8.21
C SER A 57 0.49 6.49 7.10
N ILE A 58 0.12 7.72 7.47
CA ILE A 58 0.16 8.87 6.58
C ILE A 58 1.38 9.72 6.95
N VAL A 59 2.31 9.84 6.02
CA VAL A 59 3.60 10.52 6.23
C VAL A 59 3.76 11.71 5.30
N THR A 60 4.39 12.79 5.78
CA THR A 60 4.66 13.99 4.98
C THR A 60 5.81 13.80 3.99
N GLN A 61 6.81 12.99 4.35
CA GLN A 61 7.93 12.69 3.47
C GLN A 61 8.57 11.38 3.89
N LEU A 62 8.93 10.54 2.92
CA LEU A 62 9.72 9.34 3.17
C LEU A 62 11.19 9.72 3.40
N LYS A 63 11.54 10.04 4.65
CA LYS A 63 12.93 10.25 5.07
C LYS A 63 13.50 8.96 5.63
N LYS A 64 14.83 8.86 5.67
CA LYS A 64 15.51 7.67 6.17
C LYS A 64 15.07 7.33 7.60
N GLU A 65 14.91 8.34 8.45
CA GLU A 65 14.49 8.16 9.84
C GLU A 65 13.07 7.58 9.94
N VAL A 66 12.18 7.96 9.01
CA VAL A 66 10.82 7.42 8.92
C VAL A 66 10.86 5.96 8.49
N ILE A 67 11.70 5.61 7.50
CA ILE A 67 11.88 4.22 7.06
C ILE A 67 12.44 3.36 8.20
N ASP A 68 13.47 3.86 8.90
CA ASP A 68 14.10 3.16 10.02
C ASP A 68 13.08 2.92 11.15
N THR A 69 12.20 3.90 11.41
CA THR A 69 11.12 3.75 12.40
C THR A 69 10.08 2.73 11.94
N LEU A 70 9.66 2.79 10.67
CA LEU A 70 8.68 1.85 10.10
C LEU A 70 9.19 0.42 10.07
N ALA A 71 10.50 0.20 9.92
CA ALA A 71 11.11 -1.13 9.97
C ALA A 71 11.12 -1.75 11.38
N LEU A 72 11.00 -0.92 12.42
CA LEU A 72 10.94 -1.35 13.82
C LEU A 72 9.51 -1.59 14.32
N GLU A 73 8.50 -1.15 13.56
CA GLU A 73 7.10 -1.40 13.88
C GLU A 73 6.72 -2.86 13.53
N PRO A 74 6.03 -3.57 14.43
CA PRO A 74 5.63 -4.97 14.23
C PRO A 74 4.49 -5.15 13.22
#